data_AF-A0A954LPC4-F1
#
_entry.id   AF-A0A954LPC4-F1
#
_cell.length_a   1.000
_cell.length_b   1.000
_cell.length_c   1.000
_cell.angle_alpha   90.00
_cell.angle_beta   90.00
_cell.angle_gamma   90.00
#
_symmetry.space_group_name_H-M   'P 1'
#
loop_
_entity.id
_entity.type
_entity.pdbx_description
1 polymer ?
#
loop_
_entity_poly.entity_id
_entity_poly.type
_entity_poly.pdbx_seq_one_letter_code
_entity_poly.pdbx_strand_id
1 'polypeptide(L)'
;MSLPIRILVALVLVFFIFESAGADDRLKGIACRSVHLWYPAKKGAAFYNEVTVRKSAPGSYFMVCGWDKGYFGIQELGNGKKLVLFSVWDSNQNDPNAVEQDKRAKVLHQDKEVRARRFGNEGSGGQSFFDYNWKDGQT
;
A
#
# COMPACT_ATOMS: atom_id res chain seq x y z
N MET A 1 -31.40 25.62 -50.40
CA MET A 1 -32.21 25.89 -49.19
C MET A 1 -31.40 25.42 -47.98
N SER A 2 -30.93 26.38 -47.18
CA SER A 2 -30.31 26.34 -45.84
C SER A 2 -29.39 25.18 -45.40
N LEU A 3 -28.09 25.47 -45.33
CA LEU A 3 -27.19 24.90 -44.32
C LEU A 3 -27.49 25.57 -42.96
N PRO A 4 -27.32 24.89 -41.81
CA PRO A 4 -26.42 25.52 -40.83
C PRO A 4 -25.53 24.58 -39.97
N ILE A 5 -24.24 24.97 -39.92
CA ILE A 5 -23.49 25.31 -38.68
C ILE A 5 -23.24 24.12 -37.72
N ARG A 6 -22.13 23.38 -37.87
CA ARG A 6 -20.88 23.64 -37.12
C ARG A 6 -21.02 24.83 -36.14
N ILE A 7 -21.53 24.60 -34.93
CA ILE A 7 -21.19 25.25 -33.64
C ILE A 7 -22.14 24.64 -32.58
N LEU A 8 -21.70 23.56 -31.95
CA LEU A 8 -21.87 23.41 -30.50
C LEU A 8 -20.60 22.75 -29.92
N VAL A 9 -19.44 23.17 -30.47
CA VAL A 9 -18.19 23.18 -29.73
C VAL A 9 -18.24 24.47 -28.91
N ALA A 10 -18.83 24.41 -27.72
CA ALA A 10 -18.56 25.34 -26.63
C ALA A 10 -19.40 24.91 -25.42
N LEU A 11 -18.74 24.75 -24.27
CA LEU A 11 -19.35 24.79 -22.94
C LEU A 11 -20.06 23.54 -22.42
N VAL A 12 -19.56 22.34 -22.72
CA VAL A 12 -19.33 21.42 -21.60
C VAL A 12 -17.86 21.54 -21.28
N LEU A 13 -17.52 22.65 -20.61
CA LEU A 13 -16.37 22.74 -19.73
C LEU A 13 -16.57 21.59 -18.74
N VAL A 14 -16.09 20.41 -19.11
CA VAL A 14 -15.73 19.38 -18.15
C VAL A 14 -14.67 20.05 -17.31
N PHE A 15 -15.11 20.72 -16.25
CA PHE A 15 -14.29 21.03 -15.10
C PHE A 15 -13.78 19.67 -14.63
N PHE A 16 -12.66 19.23 -15.20
CA PHE A 16 -11.74 18.40 -14.47
C PHE A 16 -11.32 19.28 -13.29
N ILE A 17 -12.11 19.18 -12.21
CA ILE A 17 -11.64 19.52 -10.89
C ILE A 17 -10.50 18.52 -10.68
N PHE A 18 -9.30 18.93 -11.08
CA PHE A 18 -8.09 18.41 -10.48
C PHE A 18 -8.17 18.84 -9.03
N GLU A 19 -8.85 18.03 -8.22
CA GLU A 19 -8.75 18.09 -6.79
C GLU A 19 -7.28 17.76 -6.51
N SER A 20 -6.45 18.79 -6.40
CA SER A 20 -5.09 18.58 -5.94
C SER A 20 -5.25 18.09 -4.51
N ALA A 21 -4.94 16.82 -4.26
CA ALA A 21 -4.76 16.32 -2.91
C ALA A 21 -3.62 17.15 -2.27
N GLY A 22 -3.98 18.25 -1.62
CA GLY A 22 -3.07 19.02 -0.79
C GLY A 22 -2.64 18.15 0.37
N ALA A 23 -1.36 18.16 0.75
CA ALA A 23 -1.01 17.49 1.98
C ALA A 23 -1.57 18.23 3.17
N ASP A 24 -1.83 17.46 4.20
CA ASP A 24 -2.13 17.97 5.52
C ASP A 24 -0.89 18.68 6.09
N ASP A 25 -0.89 20.02 6.05
CA ASP A 25 0.19 20.84 6.58
C ASP A 25 0.41 20.63 8.08
N ARG A 26 -0.57 20.06 8.81
CA ARG A 26 -0.42 19.68 10.23
C ARG A 26 0.67 18.61 10.44
N LEU A 27 1.00 17.84 9.39
CA LEU A 27 2.00 16.77 9.45
C LEU A 27 3.36 17.19 8.88
N LYS A 28 3.56 18.48 8.58
CA LYS A 28 4.81 18.99 8.04
C LYS A 28 5.97 18.70 9.01
N GLY A 29 6.99 17.99 8.53
CA GLY A 29 8.15 17.59 9.33
C GLY A 29 7.89 16.38 10.25
N ILE A 30 6.67 15.82 10.26
CA ILE A 30 6.29 14.63 11.03
C ILE A 30 6.16 13.42 10.11
N ALA A 31 5.44 13.57 8.98
CA ALA A 31 5.22 12.49 8.02
C ALA A 31 5.63 12.89 6.60
N CYS A 32 6.24 11.95 5.89
CA CYS A 32 6.50 12.11 4.46
C CYS A 32 5.23 11.83 3.65
N ARG A 33 5.12 12.44 2.47
CA ARG A 33 4.11 12.03 1.49
C ARG A 33 4.54 10.71 0.86
N SER A 34 3.74 9.66 1.06
CA SER A 34 3.97 8.38 0.39
C SER A 34 3.90 8.54 -1.12
N VAL A 35 4.82 7.89 -1.83
CA VAL A 35 4.85 7.83 -3.29
C VAL A 35 4.75 6.38 -3.73
N HIS A 36 4.12 6.14 -4.88
CA HIS A 36 3.83 4.81 -5.38
C HIS A 36 4.27 4.69 -6.83
N LEU A 37 4.91 3.56 -7.15
CA LEU A 37 5.23 3.18 -8.53
C LEU A 37 4.33 2.02 -8.91
N TRP A 38 3.65 2.16 -10.04
CA TRP A 38 2.76 1.12 -10.59
C TRP A 38 3.42 0.51 -11.82
N TYR A 39 3.45 -0.82 -11.86
CA TYR A 39 4.04 -1.59 -12.95
C TYR A 39 2.91 -2.33 -13.70
N PRO A 40 2.46 -1.82 -14.87
CA PRO A 40 1.46 -2.51 -15.67
C PRO A 40 1.99 -3.88 -16.10
N ALA A 41 1.24 -4.94 -15.79
CA ALA A 41 1.61 -6.31 -16.13
C ALA A 41 0.40 -7.10 -16.62
N LYS A 42 0.64 -8.16 -17.41
CA LYS A 42 -0.38 -9.16 -17.72
C LYS A 42 -0.67 -9.99 -16.47
N LYS A 43 -1.80 -10.71 -16.46
CA LYS A 43 -2.11 -11.68 -15.40
C LYS A 43 -0.96 -12.68 -15.26
N GLY A 44 -0.54 -12.95 -14.03
CA GLY A 44 0.52 -13.87 -13.70
C GLY A 44 0.27 -14.52 -12.34
N ALA A 45 0.94 -15.66 -12.09
CA ALA A 45 0.88 -16.35 -10.81
C ALA A 45 1.87 -15.78 -9.78
N ALA A 46 2.84 -14.97 -10.21
CA ALA A 46 3.86 -14.38 -9.38
C ALA A 46 4.23 -12.98 -9.86
N PHE A 47 4.64 -12.13 -8.92
CA PHE A 47 5.26 -10.84 -9.16
C PHE A 47 6.59 -10.79 -8.40
N TYR A 48 7.65 -10.37 -9.10
CA TYR A 48 9.01 -10.32 -8.57
C TYR A 48 9.55 -8.90 -8.70
N ASN A 49 10.26 -8.45 -7.67
CA ASN A 49 10.91 -7.16 -7.65
C ASN A 49 12.16 -7.22 -6.77
N GLU A 50 13.18 -6.45 -7.13
CA GLU A 50 14.39 -6.25 -6.34
C GLU A 50 14.36 -4.83 -5.77
N VAL A 51 14.76 -4.67 -4.51
CA VAL A 51 14.83 -3.36 -3.87
C VAL A 51 16.20 -3.14 -3.24
N THR A 52 16.81 -2.01 -3.52
CA THR A 52 18.02 -1.55 -2.82
C THR A 52 17.70 -0.28 -2.05
N VAL A 53 17.54 -0.38 -0.73
CA VAL A 53 17.33 0.80 0.12
C VAL A 53 18.68 1.49 0.33
N ARG A 54 18.91 2.63 -0.32
CA ARG A 54 20.18 3.37 -0.19
C ARG A 54 20.36 4.03 1.18
N LYS A 55 19.25 4.49 1.76
CA LYS A 55 19.20 5.10 3.07
C LYS A 55 17.81 4.96 3.63
N SER A 56 17.71 4.65 4.91
CA SER A 56 16.44 4.60 5.63
C SER A 56 16.34 5.69 6.70
N ALA A 57 15.11 6.02 7.07
CA ALA A 57 14.78 6.84 8.23
C ALA A 57 13.85 6.04 9.16
N PRO A 58 13.94 6.21 10.49
CA PRO A 58 13.09 5.48 11.42
C PRO A 58 11.59 5.64 11.08
N GLY A 59 10.87 4.54 11.04
CA GLY A 59 9.45 4.49 10.67
C GLY A 59 9.19 4.32 9.16
N SER A 60 10.22 4.36 8.32
CA SER A 60 10.05 4.21 6.87
C SER A 60 9.64 2.79 6.50
N TYR A 61 8.60 2.69 5.65
CA TYR A 61 8.18 1.44 5.05
C TYR A 61 8.44 1.45 3.54
N PHE A 62 9.24 0.50 3.08
CA PHE A 62 9.54 0.28 1.67
C PHE A 62 8.68 -0.89 1.19
N MET A 63 7.49 -0.57 0.68
CA MET A 63 6.59 -1.55 0.08
C MET A 63 7.10 -1.94 -1.31
N VAL A 64 7.38 -3.23 -1.51
CA VAL A 64 8.11 -3.75 -2.68
C VAL A 64 7.17 -4.43 -3.67
N CYS A 65 6.25 -5.25 -3.16
CA CYS A 65 5.27 -6.00 -3.95
C CYS A 65 3.88 -5.79 -3.35
N GLY A 66 3.03 -5.02 -4.03
CA GLY A 66 1.67 -4.71 -3.58
C GLY A 66 0.62 -5.11 -4.60
N TRP A 67 -0.61 -5.31 -4.14
CA TRP A 67 -1.78 -5.59 -4.98
C TRP A 67 -3.05 -5.04 -4.32
N ASP A 68 -4.21 -5.24 -4.96
CA ASP A 68 -5.50 -4.69 -4.53
C ASP A 68 -6.02 -5.24 -3.19
N LYS A 69 -5.40 -6.29 -2.64
CA LYS A 69 -5.77 -6.89 -1.35
C LYS A 69 -4.61 -6.94 -0.35
N GLY A 70 -3.46 -6.33 -0.62
CA GLY A 70 -2.37 -6.43 0.32
C GLY A 70 -1.07 -5.76 -0.09
N TYR A 71 -0.10 -5.88 0.81
CA TYR A 71 1.24 -5.34 0.65
C TYR A 71 2.30 -6.29 1.20
N PHE A 72 3.47 -6.23 0.58
CA PHE A 72 4.66 -6.95 0.99
C PHE A 72 5.89 -6.04 0.86
N GLY A 73 6.74 -6.00 1.88
CA GLY A 73 7.94 -5.18 1.86
C GLY A 73 8.76 -5.25 3.13
N ILE A 74 9.63 -4.25 3.31
CA ILE A 74 10.54 -4.14 4.45
C ILE A 74 10.38 -2.81 5.18
N GLN A 75 10.51 -2.82 6.49
CA GLN A 75 10.31 -1.65 7.35
C GLN A 75 11.48 -1.46 8.30
N GLU A 76 11.84 -0.21 8.54
CA GLU A 76 12.58 0.20 9.74
C GLU A 76 11.58 0.79 10.74
N LEU A 77 11.46 0.19 11.91
CA LEU A 77 10.62 0.69 12.98
C LEU A 77 11.23 1.94 13.63
N GLY A 78 10.41 2.71 14.36
CA GLY A 78 10.87 3.92 15.06
C GLY A 78 11.99 3.68 16.09
N ASN A 79 12.16 2.44 16.56
CA ASN A 79 13.26 2.04 17.46
C ASN A 79 14.48 1.47 16.72
N GLY A 80 14.54 1.62 15.39
CA GLY A 80 15.64 1.12 14.55
C GLY A 80 15.58 -0.39 14.22
N LYS A 81 14.62 -1.14 14.78
CA LYS A 81 14.45 -2.56 14.43
C LYS A 81 13.98 -2.68 12.98
N LYS A 82 14.60 -3.58 12.23
CA LYS A 82 14.29 -3.83 10.82
C LYS A 82 13.55 -5.17 10.66
N LEU A 83 12.54 -5.19 9.80
CA LEU A 83 11.69 -6.36 9.58
C LEU A 83 11.16 -6.46 8.15
N VAL A 84 10.67 -7.64 7.80
CA VAL A 84 9.83 -7.92 6.63
C VAL A 84 8.37 -7.94 7.09
N LEU A 85 7.47 -7.34 6.31
CA LEU A 85 6.04 -7.24 6.58
C LEU A 85 5.23 -7.73 5.38
N PHE A 86 4.26 -8.61 5.63
CA PHE A 86 3.29 -9.09 4.66
C PHE A 86 1.87 -8.97 5.25
N SER A 87 0.97 -8.30 4.54
CA SER A 87 -0.43 -8.10 4.98
C SER A 87 -1.43 -8.35 3.87
N VAL A 88 -2.58 -8.89 4.26
CA VAL A 88 -3.72 -9.18 3.39
C VAL A 88 -4.98 -8.65 4.05
N TRP A 89 -5.70 -7.75 3.37
CA TRP A 89 -7.02 -7.29 3.79
C TRP A 89 -8.09 -8.36 3.53
N ASP A 90 -9.00 -8.53 4.48
CA ASP A 90 -10.22 -9.32 4.32
C ASP A 90 -11.51 -8.50 4.48
N SER A 91 -11.42 -7.25 4.96
CA SER A 91 -12.58 -6.38 5.14
C SER A 91 -12.22 -4.89 5.19
N ASN A 92 -13.19 -4.04 4.86
CA ASN A 92 -13.11 -2.58 5.04
C ASN A 92 -13.51 -2.13 6.46
N GLN A 93 -13.90 -3.07 7.33
CA GLN A 93 -14.22 -2.78 8.73
C GLN A 93 -12.96 -2.62 9.57
N ASN A 94 -12.95 -1.66 10.48
CA ASN A 94 -11.76 -1.35 11.29
C ASN A 94 -11.53 -2.28 12.47
N ASP A 95 -12.56 -2.97 12.96
CA ASP A 95 -12.40 -3.98 14.00
C ASP A 95 -11.88 -5.29 13.40
N PRO A 96 -10.67 -5.76 13.76
CA PRO A 96 -10.15 -7.02 13.26
C PRO A 96 -11.05 -8.23 13.56
N ASN A 97 -11.90 -8.15 14.58
CA ASN A 97 -12.73 -9.26 15.04
C ASN A 97 -14.18 -9.22 14.52
N ALA A 98 -14.59 -8.17 13.81
CA ALA A 98 -15.97 -8.03 13.34
C ALA A 98 -16.32 -8.91 12.13
N VAL A 99 -15.32 -9.40 11.40
CA VAL A 99 -15.52 -10.30 10.24
C VAL A 99 -15.78 -11.72 10.75
N GLU A 100 -16.78 -12.42 10.20
CA GLU A 100 -17.02 -13.84 10.49
C GLU A 100 -15.77 -14.69 10.22
N GLN A 101 -15.48 -15.66 11.09
CA GLN A 101 -14.19 -16.37 11.08
C GLN A 101 -13.89 -17.08 9.75
N ASP A 102 -14.90 -17.60 9.06
CA ASP A 102 -14.82 -18.28 7.78
C ASP A 102 -14.57 -17.34 6.59
N LYS A 103 -14.80 -16.03 6.77
CA LYS A 103 -14.56 -14.98 5.77
C LYS A 103 -13.23 -14.26 5.96
N ARG A 104 -12.47 -14.60 7.00
CA ARG A 104 -11.17 -13.99 7.31
C ARG A 104 -10.06 -14.54 6.42
N ALA A 105 -9.04 -13.72 6.18
CA ALA A 105 -7.77 -14.18 5.64
C ALA A 105 -7.17 -15.24 6.59
N LYS A 106 -6.91 -16.44 6.06
CA LYS A 106 -6.44 -17.59 6.83
C LYS A 106 -4.93 -17.75 6.69
N VAL A 107 -4.26 -18.01 7.82
CA VAL A 107 -2.87 -18.47 7.83
C VAL A 107 -2.85 -19.93 7.36
N LEU A 108 -2.25 -20.17 6.20
CA LEU A 108 -2.10 -21.53 5.65
C LEU A 108 -0.80 -22.20 6.11
N HIS A 109 0.25 -21.41 6.27
CA HIS A 109 1.56 -21.84 6.74
C HIS A 109 2.22 -20.70 7.52
N GLN A 110 2.97 -21.05 8.57
CA GLN A 110 3.70 -20.10 9.39
C GLN A 110 4.97 -20.77 9.88
N ASP A 111 6.12 -20.19 9.52
CA ASP A 111 7.41 -20.59 10.07
C ASP A 111 7.51 -20.16 11.55
N LYS A 112 8.30 -20.88 12.35
CA LYS A 112 8.51 -20.60 13.79
C LYS A 112 9.07 -19.20 14.05
N GLU A 113 9.81 -18.62 13.10
CA GLU A 113 10.41 -17.29 13.24
C GLU A 113 9.47 -16.16 12.80
N VAL A 114 8.33 -16.51 12.20
CA VAL A 114 7.32 -15.57 11.72
C VAL A 114 6.26 -15.32 12.79
N ARG A 115 5.97 -14.04 13.03
CA ARG A 115 4.91 -13.61 13.95
C ARG A 115 3.69 -13.20 13.14
N ALA A 116 2.59 -13.94 13.21
CA ALA A 116 1.33 -13.60 12.55
C ALA A 116 0.29 -13.04 13.53
N ARG A 117 -0.49 -12.06 13.10
CA ARG A 117 -1.62 -11.49 13.86
C ARG A 117 -2.65 -10.85 12.93
N ARG A 118 -3.79 -10.42 13.46
CA ARG A 118 -4.74 -9.58 12.72
C ARG A 118 -4.40 -8.09 12.86
N PHE A 119 -4.89 -7.28 11.92
CA PHE A 119 -4.80 -5.82 11.95
C PHE A 119 -6.16 -5.17 11.72
N GLY A 120 -6.27 -3.89 12.11
CA GLY A 120 -7.47 -3.07 12.11
C GLY A 120 -7.13 -1.58 11.92
N ASN A 121 -8.14 -0.71 12.04
CA ASN A 121 -8.06 0.76 11.91
C ASN A 121 -7.72 1.31 10.51
N GLU A 122 -7.62 0.45 9.50
CA GLU A 122 -7.38 0.81 8.09
C GLU A 122 -8.13 -0.16 7.17
N GLY A 123 -9.34 -0.53 7.58
CA GLY A 123 -9.89 -1.85 7.28
C GLY A 123 -9.30 -2.91 8.22
N SER A 124 -9.52 -4.18 7.92
CA SER A 124 -8.99 -5.29 8.71
C SER A 124 -8.52 -6.46 7.85
N GLY A 125 -7.67 -7.27 8.46
CA GLY A 125 -7.05 -8.40 7.78
C GLY A 125 -6.06 -9.17 8.64
N GLY A 126 -5.28 -10.01 7.96
CA GLY A 126 -4.16 -10.75 8.53
C GLY A 126 -2.83 -10.14 8.12
N GLN A 127 -1.85 -10.18 9.02
CA GLN A 127 -0.50 -9.72 8.74
C GLN A 127 0.55 -10.60 9.42
N SER A 128 1.76 -10.59 8.87
CA SER A 128 2.89 -11.34 9.38
C SER A 128 4.17 -10.53 9.33
N PHE A 129 5.04 -10.80 10.30
CA PHE A 129 6.31 -10.12 10.49
C PHE A 129 7.43 -11.15 10.61
N PHE A 130 8.53 -10.89 9.92
CA PHE A 130 9.80 -11.61 10.11
C PHE A 130 10.88 -10.60 10.48
N ASP A 131 11.52 -10.81 11.63
CA ASP A 131 12.55 -9.89 12.10
C ASP A 131 13.84 -10.13 11.29
N TYR A 132 14.18 -9.17 10.45
CA TYR A 132 15.27 -9.29 9.50
C TYR A 132 16.06 -8.00 9.43
N ASN A 133 17.32 -8.06 9.84
CA ASN A 133 18.21 -6.90 9.95
C ASN A 133 18.84 -6.52 8.60
N TRP A 134 18.00 -6.23 7.61
CA TRP A 134 18.42 -5.79 6.28
C TRP A 134 19.32 -4.55 6.35
N LYS A 135 20.26 -4.42 5.41
CA LYS A 135 21.25 -3.34 5.42
C LYS A 135 21.06 -2.39 4.25
N ASP A 136 21.39 -1.14 4.48
CA ASP A 136 21.36 -0.13 3.45
C ASP A 136 22.39 -0.50 2.36
N GLY A 137 22.03 -0.26 1.10
CA GLY A 137 22.85 -0.61 -0.06
C GLY A 137 22.87 -2.09 -0.44
N GLN A 138 22.16 -2.96 0.28
CA GLN A 138 21.97 -4.35 -0.11
C GLN A 138 20.67 -4.54 -0.90
N THR A 139 20.72 -5.50 -1.82
CA THR A 139 19.57 -6.03 -2.55
C THR A 139 19.23 -7.40 -2.01
#